data_AF-A0A3B9P227-F1
#
_entry.id   AF-A0A3B9P227-F1
#
_cell.length_a   1.000
_cell.length_b   1.000
_cell.length_c   1.000
_cell.angle_alpha   90.00
_cell.angle_beta   90.00
_cell.angle_gamma   90.00
#
_symmetry.space_group_name_H-M   'P 1'
#
loop_
_entity.id
_entity.type
_entity.pdbx_description
1 polymer ?
#
loop_
_entity_poly.entity_id
_entity_poly.type
_entity_poly.pdbx_seq_one_letter_code
_entity_poly.pdbx_strand_id
1 'polypeptide(L)'
;MKRVLLPSIWLLVVALLAAGLSSISGLKFWWAFLIVAGAILINGWVATLEDDLPGGFNNPDGTNTPRYAVVTGWVVRGLGVVLAILCIFVLGVFFFGSR
;
A
#
# COMPACT_ATOMS: atom_id res chain seq x y z
N MET A 1 -18.04 -13.52 21.87
CA MET A 1 -17.74 -12.07 21.99
C MET A 1 -16.46 -11.63 21.28
N LYS A 2 -15.32 -12.33 21.40
CA LYS A 2 -14.04 -11.92 20.77
C LYS A 2 -14.08 -11.69 19.24
N ARG A 3 -14.90 -12.46 18.50
CA ARG A 3 -14.99 -12.38 17.03
C ARG A 3 -15.61 -11.07 16.49
N VAL A 4 -16.46 -10.39 17.28
CA VAL A 4 -17.07 -9.11 16.88
C VAL A 4 -16.23 -7.92 17.33
N LEU A 5 -15.45 -8.09 18.41
CA LEU A 5 -14.58 -7.03 18.94
C LEU A 5 -13.45 -6.67 17.97
N LEU A 6 -12.85 -7.65 17.31
CA LEU A 6 -11.73 -7.43 16.38
C LEU A 6 -12.10 -6.51 15.19
N PRO A 7 -13.17 -6.77 14.42
CA PRO A 7 -13.62 -5.87 13.37
C PRO A 7 -13.95 -4.46 13.88
N SER A 8 -14.60 -4.36 15.05
CA SER A 8 -14.96 -3.06 15.64
C SER A 8 -13.74 -2.25 16.09
N ILE A 9 -12.74 -2.91 16.68
CA ILE A 9 -11.47 -2.27 17.06
C ILE A 9 -10.74 -1.78 15.81
N TRP A 10 -10.69 -2.60 14.76
CA TRP A 10 -10.06 -2.21 13.50
C TRP A 10 -10.76 -0.99 12.88
N LEU A 11 -12.10 -1.00 12.78
CA LEU A 11 -12.86 0.14 12.26
C LEU A 11 -12.66 1.39 13.10
N LEU A 12 -12.58 1.26 14.43
CA LEU A 12 -12.30 2.37 15.32
C LEU A 12 -10.90 2.96 15.05
N VAL A 13 -9.87 2.13 14.92
CA VAL A 13 -8.50 2.59 14.60
C VAL A 13 -8.48 3.32 13.25
N VAL A 14 -9.11 2.75 12.22
CA VAL A 14 -9.21 3.37 10.89
C VAL A 14 -9.93 4.72 10.98
N ALA A 15 -11.05 4.79 11.70
CA ALA A 15 -11.81 6.03 11.87
C ALA A 15 -11.02 7.13 12.58
N LEU A 16 -10.26 6.79 13.63
CA LEU A 16 -9.42 7.74 14.36
C LEU A 16 -8.29 8.29 13.48
N LEU A 17 -7.61 7.41 12.75
CA LEU A 17 -6.56 7.82 11.80
C LEU A 17 -7.13 8.67 10.65
N ALA A 18 -8.30 8.31 10.14
CA ALA A 18 -9.00 9.07 9.11
C ALA A 18 -9.41 10.46 9.58
N ALA A 19 -9.89 10.59 10.83
CA ALA A 19 -10.20 11.88 11.44
C ALA A 19 -8.94 12.77 11.53
N GLY A 20 -7.81 12.19 11.95
CA GLY A 20 -6.52 12.89 11.98
C GLY A 20 -6.04 13.31 10.59
N LEU A 21 -6.15 12.43 9.59
CA LEU A 21 -5.77 12.76 8.20
C LEU A 21 -6.68 13.85 7.61
N SER A 22 -7.98 13.78 7.87
CA SER A 22 -8.97 14.76 7.40
C SER A 22 -8.71 16.15 7.98
N SER A 23 -8.33 16.25 9.26
CA SER A 23 -8.09 17.54 9.91
C SER A 23 -6.83 18.26 9.39
N ILE A 24 -5.79 17.53 8.98
CA ILE A 24 -4.53 18.12 8.50
C ILE A 24 -4.51 18.39 6.98
N SER A 25 -5.28 17.62 6.20
CA SER A 25 -5.25 17.69 4.72
C SER A 25 -6.39 18.49 4.11
N GLY A 26 -7.45 18.78 4.88
CA GLY A 26 -8.68 19.37 4.36
C GLY A 26 -9.53 18.39 3.52
N LEU A 27 -9.14 17.11 3.44
CA LEU A 27 -9.94 16.08 2.79
C LEU A 27 -11.24 15.81 3.57
N LYS A 28 -12.33 15.52 2.87
CA LYS A 28 -13.56 15.05 3.53
C LYS A 28 -13.30 13.72 4.23
N PHE A 29 -13.88 13.54 5.42
CA PHE A 29 -13.68 12.35 6.27
C PHE A 29 -13.76 11.03 5.51
N TRP A 30 -14.79 10.82 4.67
CA TRP A 30 -14.96 9.57 3.94
C TRP A 30 -13.83 9.27 2.94
N TRP A 31 -13.27 10.30 2.31
CA TRP A 31 -12.10 10.12 1.44
C TRP A 31 -10.86 9.77 2.26
N ALA A 32 -10.63 10.49 3.36
CA ALA A 32 -9.54 10.15 4.29
C ALA A 32 -9.69 8.73 4.86
N PHE A 33 -10.92 8.31 5.16
CA PHE A 33 -11.24 6.98 5.65
C PHE A 33 -10.90 5.90 4.62
N LEU A 34 -11.32 6.07 3.37
CA LEU A 34 -11.01 5.13 2.29
C LEU A 34 -9.49 5.04 2.04
N ILE A 35 -8.78 6.17 2.09
CA ILE A 35 -7.32 6.21 1.95
C ILE A 35 -6.65 5.42 3.09
N VAL A 36 -7.01 5.69 4.34
CA VAL A 36 -6.44 5.00 5.51
C VAL A 36 -6.76 3.51 5.50
N ALA A 37 -8.02 3.15 5.24
CA ALA A 37 -8.45 1.75 5.16
C ALA A 37 -7.67 1.01 4.06
N GLY A 38 -7.60 1.61 2.86
CA GLY A 38 -6.84 1.07 1.75
C GLY A 38 -5.35 0.92 2.08
N ALA A 39 -4.74 1.93 2.67
CA ALA A 39 -3.33 1.92 3.05
C ALA A 39 -3.01 0.79 4.05
N ILE A 40 -3.85 0.59 5.06
CA ILE A 40 -3.66 -0.49 6.05
C ILE A 40 -3.79 -1.87 5.39
N LEU A 41 -4.82 -2.07 4.56
CA LEU A 41 -5.04 -3.34 3.87
C LEU A 41 -3.91 -3.66 2.88
N ILE A 42 -3.50 -2.66 2.09
CA ILE A 42 -2.39 -2.80 1.14
C ILE A 42 -1.09 -3.09 1.90
N ASN A 43 -0.82 -2.40 3.01
CA ASN A 43 0.37 -2.64 3.82
C ASN A 43 0.40 -4.09 4.36
N GLY A 44 -0.71 -4.56 4.94
CA GLY A 44 -0.79 -5.96 5.41
C GLY A 44 -0.62 -6.98 4.28
N TRP A 45 -1.16 -6.69 3.10
CA TRP A 45 -0.97 -7.53 1.92
C TRP A 45 0.47 -7.52 1.41
N VAL A 46 1.13 -6.36 1.36
CA VAL A 46 2.55 -6.23 1.00
C VAL A 46 3.42 -6.98 2.00
N ALA A 47 3.17 -6.85 3.30
CA ALA A 47 3.90 -7.60 4.33
C ALA A 47 3.78 -9.12 4.12
N THR A 48 2.57 -9.60 3.77
CA THR A 48 2.35 -11.02 3.46
C THR A 48 3.17 -11.46 2.23
N LEU A 49 3.22 -10.64 1.18
CA LEU A 49 4.02 -10.92 0.00
C LEU A 49 5.52 -10.94 0.30
N GLU A 50 6.00 -9.98 1.09
CA GLU A 50 7.40 -9.88 1.50
C GLU A 50 7.82 -11.08 2.35
N ASP A 51 6.98 -11.54 3.27
CA ASP A 51 7.25 -12.70 4.10
C ASP A 51 7.36 -14.00 3.29
N ASP A 52 6.63 -14.12 2.18
CA ASP A 52 6.61 -15.32 1.33
C ASP A 52 7.71 -15.33 0.25
N LEU A 53 8.32 -14.19 -0.05
CA LEU A 53 9.44 -14.08 -1.01
C LEU A 53 10.74 -14.66 -0.44
N PRO A 54 11.74 -14.99 -1.29
CA PRO A 54 13.04 -15.47 -0.81
C PRO A 54 13.69 -14.48 0.16
N GLY A 55 14.06 -14.97 1.34
CA GLY A 55 14.61 -14.16 2.43
C GLY A 55 13.54 -13.52 3.33
N GLY A 56 12.26 -13.76 3.06
CA GLY A 56 11.15 -13.41 3.94
C GLY A 56 11.00 -14.36 5.14
N PHE A 57 10.17 -13.98 6.10
CA PHE A 57 10.01 -14.74 7.35
C PHE A 57 9.48 -16.18 7.13
N ASN A 58 8.56 -16.36 6.18
CA ASN A 58 7.96 -17.66 5.88
C ASN A 58 8.80 -18.49 4.89
N ASN A 59 9.77 -17.87 4.20
CA ASN A 59 10.57 -18.51 3.17
C ASN A 59 12.03 -18.02 3.19
N PRO A 60 12.74 -18.24 4.32
CA PRO A 60 14.07 -17.67 4.54
C PRO A 60 15.13 -18.23 3.58
N ASP A 61 14.97 -19.49 3.16
CA ASP A 61 15.85 -20.21 2.24
C ASP A 61 15.41 -20.08 0.76
N GLY A 62 14.23 -19.52 0.50
CA GLY A 62 13.71 -19.27 -0.86
C GLY A 62 13.24 -20.51 -1.61
N THR A 63 13.31 -21.70 -0.99
CA THR A 63 13.11 -22.98 -1.67
C THR A 63 11.66 -23.23 -2.09
N ASN A 64 10.70 -22.67 -1.35
CA ASN A 64 9.27 -22.90 -1.56
C ASN A 64 8.50 -21.61 -1.82
N THR A 65 9.04 -20.75 -2.70
CA THR A 65 8.41 -19.47 -3.01
C THR A 65 7.09 -19.68 -3.77
N PRO A 66 5.94 -19.22 -3.23
CA PRO A 66 4.66 -19.35 -3.92
C PRO A 66 4.63 -18.59 -5.25
N ARG A 67 4.00 -19.16 -6.27
CA ARG A 67 3.93 -18.54 -7.61
C ARG A 67 3.28 -17.16 -7.58
N TYR A 68 2.27 -16.95 -6.73
CA TYR A 68 1.64 -15.63 -6.62
C TYR A 68 2.61 -14.58 -6.09
N ALA A 69 3.48 -14.92 -5.13
CA ALA A 69 4.44 -13.98 -4.54
C ALA A 69 5.47 -13.53 -5.59
N VAL A 70 5.99 -14.48 -6.38
CA VAL A 70 6.91 -14.17 -7.49
C VAL A 70 6.25 -13.27 -8.53
N VAL A 71 5.09 -13.67 -9.06
CA VAL A 71 4.40 -12.90 -10.12
C VAL A 71 4.02 -11.52 -9.62
N THR A 72 3.44 -11.44 -8.44
CA THR A 72 3.01 -10.16 -7.86
C THR A 72 4.19 -9.25 -7.59
N GLY A 73 5.30 -9.78 -7.06
CA GLY A 73 6.54 -9.02 -6.87
C GLY A 73 7.07 -8.42 -8.17
N TRP A 74 7.07 -9.17 -9.28
CA TRP A 74 7.45 -8.64 -10.60
C TRP A 74 6.49 -7.59 -11.12
N VAL A 75 5.17 -7.80 -10.96
CA VAL A 75 4.15 -6.81 -11.37
C VAL A 75 4.30 -5.52 -10.59
N VAL A 76 4.46 -5.57 -9.27
CA VAL A 76 4.64 -4.38 -8.41
C VAL A 76 5.90 -3.62 -8.79
N ARG A 77 7.03 -4.31 -9.02
CA ARG A 77 8.27 -3.69 -9.50
C ARG A 77 8.07 -3.03 -10.87
N GLY A 78 7.42 -3.72 -11.80
CA GLY A 78 7.11 -3.19 -13.13
C GLY A 78 6.25 -1.93 -13.08
N LEU A 79 5.17 -1.96 -12.29
CA LEU A 79 4.31 -0.80 -12.07
C LEU A 79 5.07 0.36 -11.41
N GLY A 80 5.94 0.07 -10.44
CA GLY A 80 6.80 1.07 -9.80
C GLY A 80 7.75 1.75 -10.80
N VAL A 81 8.37 0.99 -11.70
CA VAL A 81 9.22 1.52 -12.77
C VAL A 81 8.42 2.40 -13.73
N VAL A 82 7.25 1.93 -14.18
CA VAL A 82 6.37 2.71 -15.06
C VAL A 82 5.96 4.03 -14.39
N LEU A 83 5.56 3.99 -13.12
CA LEU A 83 5.19 5.19 -12.36
C LEU A 83 6.36 6.16 -12.23
N ALA A 84 7.57 5.66 -11.93
CA ALA A 84 8.76 6.49 -11.85
C ALA A 84 9.07 7.17 -13.19
N ILE A 85 8.95 6.44 -14.31
CA ILE A 85 9.14 7.00 -15.66
C ILE A 85 8.08 8.08 -15.95
N LEU A 86 6.81 7.84 -15.61
CA LEU A 86 5.74 8.82 -15.79
C LEU A 86 6.00 10.10 -14.96
N CYS A 87 6.42 9.96 -13.71
CA CYS A 87 6.79 11.10 -12.87
C CYS A 87 7.95 11.90 -13.48
N ILE A 88 9.01 11.23 -13.92
CA ILE A 88 10.16 11.88 -14.58
C ILE A 88 9.72 12.59 -15.85
N PHE A 89 8.88 11.95 -16.67
CA PHE A 89 8.34 12.52 -17.90
C PHE A 89 7.52 13.78 -17.64
N VAL A 90 6.56 13.72 -16.70
CA VAL A 90 5.71 14.87 -16.32
C VAL A 90 6.55 16.02 -15.78
N LEU A 91 7.51 15.73 -14.89
CA LEU A 91 8.44 16.75 -14.39
C LEU A 91 9.28 17.35 -15.53
N GLY A 92 9.76 16.52 -16.46
CA GLY A 92 10.49 16.96 -17.64
C GLY A 92 9.66 17.92 -18.51
N VAL A 93 8.42 17.57 -18.82
CA VAL A 93 7.50 18.44 -19.57
C VAL A 93 7.24 19.74 -18.80
N PHE A 94 7.01 19.67 -17.49
CA PHE A 94 6.75 20.84 -16.67
C PHE A 94 7.92 21.83 -16.67
N PHE A 95 9.16 21.36 -16.49
CA PHE A 95 10.34 22.23 -16.40
C PHE A 95 10.91 22.66 -17.75
N PHE A 96 10.83 21.81 -18.79
CA PHE A 96 11.46 22.07 -20.08
C PHE A 96 10.48 22.41 -21.21
N GLY A 97 9.20 22.04 -21.07
CA GLY A 97 8.16 22.35 -22.06
C GLY A 97 7.39 23.66 -21.78
N SER A 98 7.66 24.31 -20.64
CA SER A 98 7.07 25.61 -20.28
C SER A 98 7.90 26.82 -20.73
N ARG A 99 8.89 26.61 -21.62
CA ARG A 99 9.65 27.66 -22.29
C ARG A 99 9.15 27.89 -23.71
#